data_AF-A0A484ZBA9-F1
#
_entry.id   AF-A0A484ZBA9-F1
#
_cell.length_a   1.000
_cell.length_b   1.000
_cell.length_c   1.000
_cell.angle_alpha   90.00
_cell.angle_beta   90.00
_cell.angle_gamma   90.00
#
_symmetry.space_group_name_H-M   'P 1'
#
loop_
_entity.id
_entity.type
_entity.pdbx_description
1 polymer ?
#
loop_
_entity_poly.entity_id
_entity_poly.type
_entity_poly.pdbx_seq_one_letter_code
_entity_poly.pdbx_strand_id
1 'polypeptide(L)' 'MSLTNIENVMPVKLAQALANPLFPALDSQLRAGRHIGLDELDNHAFLMDFQEYLEEFYAR' A
#
# COMPACT_ATOMS: atom_id res chain seq x y z
N MET A 1 -15.95 -17.96 27.05
CA MET A 1 -14.78 -18.11 26.15
C MET A 1 -14.98 -17.17 24.98
N SER A 2 -14.76 -15.86 25.17
CA SER A 2 -14.81 -14.93 24.04
C SER A 2 -13.37 -14.76 23.57
N LEU A 3 -13.11 -15.26 22.36
CA LEU A 3 -11.84 -15.16 21.66
C LEU A 3 -11.38 -13.71 21.74
N THR A 4 -10.22 -13.49 22.33
CA THR A 4 -9.46 -12.25 22.22
C THR A 4 -9.54 -11.81 20.77
N ASN A 5 -10.22 -10.70 20.54
CA ASN A 5 -10.23 -9.95 19.30
C ASN A 5 -8.76 -9.67 18.98
N ILE A 6 -8.12 -10.58 18.24
CA ILE A 6 -6.78 -10.35 17.68
C ILE A 6 -7.04 -9.19 16.75
N GLU A 7 -6.79 -8.01 17.28
CA GLU A 7 -6.77 -6.76 16.55
C GLU A 7 -6.04 -7.08 15.24
N ASN A 8 -6.68 -6.84 14.10
CA ASN A 8 -5.98 -6.83 12.82
C ASN A 8 -4.97 -5.68 12.90
N VAL A 9 -3.85 -5.92 13.57
CA VAL A 9 -2.80 -4.94 13.78
C VAL A 9 -2.28 -4.63 12.39
N MET A 10 -2.37 -3.37 11.99
CA MET A 10 -1.83 -2.93 10.72
C MET A 10 -0.36 -3.36 10.63
N PRO A 11 0.04 -4.11 9.58
CA PRO A 11 1.43 -4.47 9.41
C PRO A 11 2.31 -3.21 9.40
N VAL A 12 3.44 -3.25 10.12
CA VAL A 12 4.32 -2.08 10.26
C VAL A 12 4.78 -1.55 8.90
N LYS A 13 5.05 -2.46 7.94
CA LYS A 13 5.40 -2.08 6.58
C LYS A 13 4.26 -1.38 5.83
N LEU A 14 3.00 -1.77 6.07
CA LEU A 14 1.86 -1.06 5.52
C LEU A 14 1.78 0.36 6.09
N ALA A 15 1.96 0.51 7.40
CA ALA A 15 2.00 1.84 8.03
C ALA A 15 3.12 2.71 7.45
N GLN A 16 4.31 2.14 7.19
CA GLN A 16 5.42 2.83 6.54
C GLN A 16 5.09 3.24 5.09
N ALA A 17 4.43 2.37 4.33
CA ALA A 17 3.98 2.68 2.98
C ALA A 17 2.98 3.85 2.98
N LEU A 18 1.98 3.81 3.87
CA LEU A 18 0.96 4.86 4.02
C LEU A 18 1.54 6.19 4.50
N ALA A 19 2.62 6.17 5.29
CA ALA A 19 3.33 7.36 5.76
C ALA A 19 4.28 7.96 4.70
N ASN A 20 4.52 7.27 3.59
CA ASN A 20 5.39 7.76 2.53
C ASN A 20 4.72 8.94 1.79
N PRO A 21 5.41 10.09 1.61
CA PRO A 21 4.85 11.24 0.88
C PRO A 21 4.38 10.96 -0.55
N LEU A 22 4.89 9.90 -1.19
CA LEU A 22 4.47 9.48 -2.53
C LEU A 22 3.07 8.84 -2.53
N PHE A 23 2.68 8.23 -1.42
CA PHE A 23 1.47 7.39 -1.35
C PHE A 23 0.17 8.12 -1.68
N PRO A 24 -0.13 9.33 -1.16
CA PRO A 24 -1.41 9.99 -1.45
C PRO A 24 -1.64 10.29 -2.93
N ALA A 25 -0.60 10.70 -3.65
CA ALA A 25 -0.68 10.98 -5.08
C ALA A 25 -0.78 9.67 -5.88
N LEU A 26 0.02 8.68 -5.51
CA LEU A 26 0.03 7.35 -6.14
C LEU A 26 -1.30 6.61 -5.96
N ASP A 27 -1.87 6.60 -4.75
CA ASP A 27 -3.15 5.96 -4.44
C ASP A 27 -4.28 6.53 -5.31
N SER A 28 -4.34 7.87 -5.43
CA SER A 28 -5.32 8.54 -6.29
C SER A 28 -5.19 8.10 -7.75
N GLN A 29 -3.96 7.99 -8.26
CA GLN A 29 -3.70 7.54 -9.63
C GLN A 29 -4.10 6.07 -9.85
N LEU A 30 -3.75 5.18 -8.93
CA LEU A 30 -4.11 3.76 -9.01
C LEU A 30 -5.63 3.57 -8.97
N ARG A 31 -6.33 4.28 -8.08
CA ARG A 31 -7.80 4.26 -8.01
C ARG A 31 -8.48 4.86 -9.25
N ALA A 32 -7.81 5.77 -9.93
CA ALA A 32 -8.26 6.28 -11.23
C ALA A 32 -8.02 5.29 -12.39
N GLY A 33 -7.42 4.13 -12.13
CA GLY A 33 -7.09 3.12 -13.15
C GLY A 33 -5.81 3.42 -13.93
N ARG A 34 -4.94 4.29 -13.42
CA ARG A 34 -3.66 4.61 -14.05
C ARG A 34 -2.67 3.46 -13.80
N HIS A 35 -2.04 2.99 -14.88
CA HIS A 35 -0.95 2.03 -14.79
C HIS A 35 0.39 2.73 -14.55
N ILE A 36 1.13 2.29 -13.55
CA ILE A 36 2.45 2.83 -13.19
C ILE A 36 3.52 1.92 -13.78
N GLY A 37 4.31 2.44 -14.72
CA GLY A 37 5.40 1.72 -15.39
C GLY A 37 6.78 2.14 -14.92
N LEU A 38 7.82 1.66 -15.61
CA LEU A 38 9.23 1.97 -15.31
C LEU A 38 9.62 3.44 -15.60
N ASP A 39 8.79 4.19 -16.33
CA ASP A 39 9.03 5.63 -16.57
C ASP A 39 8.87 6.46 -15.29
N GLU A 40 8.16 5.93 -14.29
CA GLU A 40 7.96 6.53 -12.98
C GLU A 40 8.75 5.76 -11.92
N LEU A 41 10.07 5.84 -12.02
CA LEU A 41 11.00 5.04 -11.23
C LEU A 41 10.71 5.10 -9.72
N ASP A 42 10.40 6.28 -9.17
CA ASP A 42 10.10 6.44 -7.74
C ASP A 42 8.80 5.72 -7.33
N ASN A 43 7.74 5.88 -8.14
CA ASN A 43 6.46 5.21 -7.88
C ASN A 43 6.59 3.69 -8.08
N HIS A 44 7.31 3.27 -9.11
CA HIS A 44 7.55 1.87 -9.41
C HIS A 44 8.39 1.20 -8.32
N ALA A 45 9.48 1.82 -7.87
CA ALA A 45 10.30 1.31 -6.77
C ALA A 45 9.47 1.20 -5.48
N PHE A 46 8.66 2.21 -5.18
CA PHE A 46 7.74 2.18 -4.03
C PHE A 46 6.74 1.02 -4.12
N LEU A 47 6.13 0.80 -5.29
CA LEU A 47 5.20 -0.31 -5.48
C LEU A 47 5.89 -1.67 -5.31
N MET A 48 7.10 -1.83 -5.83
CA MET A 48 7.86 -3.07 -5.68
C MET A 48 8.24 -3.36 -4.23
N ASP A 49 8.64 -2.34 -3.46
CA ASP A 49 9.07 -2.50 -2.06
C ASP A 49 7.93 -2.88 -1.11
N PHE A 50 6.71 -2.43 -1.41
CA PHE A 50 5.52 -2.61 -0.58
C PHE A 50 4.42 -3.45 -1.22
N GLN A 51 4.71 -4.16 -2.32
CA GLN A 51 3.74 -4.87 -3.15
C GLN A 51 2.79 -5.76 -2.33
N GLU A 52 3.34 -6.68 -1.53
CA GLU A 52 2.57 -7.62 -0.71
C GLU A 52 1.54 -6.92 0.19
N TYR A 53 1.93 -5.80 0.83
CA TYR A 53 1.08 -5.06 1.75
C TYR A 53 0.06 -4.19 1.03
N LEU A 54 0.43 -3.63 -0.12
CA LEU A 54 -0.48 -2.82 -0.93
C LEU A 54 -1.52 -3.71 -1.60
N GLU A 55 -1.17 -4.92 -2.03
CA GLU A 55 -2.12 -5.92 -2.53
C GLU A 55 -3.15 -6.26 -1.45
N GLU A 56 -2.73 -6.58 -0.23
CA GLU A 56 -3.66 -6.81 0.89
C GLU A 56 -4.51 -5.59 1.24
N PHE A 57 -3.98 -4.38 1.07
CA PHE A 57 -4.69 -3.14 1.33
C PHE A 57 -5.78 -2.87 0.29
N TYR A 58 -5.48 -3.06 -1.00
CA TYR A 58 -6.43 -2.86 -2.10
C TYR A 58 -7.42 -4.01 -2.27
N ALA A 59 -7.15 -5.18 -1.70
CA ALA A 59 -8.09 -6.31 -1.68
C ALA A 59 -9.27 -6.14 -0.69
N ARG A 60 -9.23 -5.09 0.16
CA ARG A 60 -10.28 -4.78 1.15
C ARG A 60 -11.39 -3.91 0.55
#